data_AF-A0A542E5Y1-F1
#
_entry.id   AF-A0A542E5Y1-F1
#
_cell.length_a   1.000
_cell.length_b   1.000
_cell.length_c   1.000
_cell.angle_alpha   90.00
_cell.angle_beta   90.00
_cell.angle_gamma   90.00
#
_symmetry.space_group_name_H-M   'P 1'
#
loop_
_entity.id
_entity.type
_entity.pdbx_description
1 polymer ?
#
loop_
_entity_poly.entity_id
_entity_poly.type
_entity_poly.pdbx_seq_one_letter_code
_entity_poly.pdbx_strand_id
1 'polypeptide(L)'
;MPFAPRAAARAARAAHRAVRTDFALLLAVRGYEGMAAAWRHDPEATALPMRFLGKPAALVRGADGARTFYDTNLFARTGAVPAIIARPLFGRGAVHGLDGDPHRFRKAVFLEVLNHSSVAALAQVTAAQWRRTVSSWEAGSRHDVFTEAVAALGRGAFEWSGSAVRPDDVDAWSVAG
;
A
#
# COMPACT_ATOMS: atom_id res chain seq x y z
N MET A 1 -36.62 -8.07 31.25
CA MET A 1 -36.93 -7.47 29.93
C MET A 1 -35.99 -8.05 28.88
N PRO A 2 -36.44 -8.80 27.86
CA PRO A 2 -35.55 -9.25 26.80
C PRO A 2 -35.82 -8.46 25.51
N PHE A 3 -34.93 -7.53 25.17
CA PHE A 3 -34.84 -6.94 23.83
C PHE A 3 -33.41 -7.11 23.33
N ALA A 4 -33.14 -8.23 22.66
CA ALA A 4 -31.94 -8.44 21.85
C ALA A 4 -32.12 -9.17 20.47
N PRO A 5 -33.32 -9.44 19.92
CA PRO A 5 -33.42 -10.15 18.64
C PRO A 5 -33.20 -9.25 17.40
N ARG A 6 -33.35 -7.92 17.53
CA ARG A 6 -33.30 -6.98 16.40
C ARG A 6 -31.89 -6.64 15.92
N ALA A 7 -30.92 -6.55 16.83
CA ALA A 7 -29.52 -6.24 16.48
C ALA A 7 -28.86 -7.39 15.72
N ALA A 8 -29.03 -8.63 16.21
CA ALA A 8 -28.54 -9.84 15.55
C ALA A 8 -29.18 -10.05 14.16
N ALA A 9 -30.48 -9.82 14.03
CA ALA A 9 -31.17 -9.91 12.73
C ALA A 9 -30.72 -8.83 11.72
N ARG A 10 -30.36 -7.63 12.20
CA ARG A 10 -29.83 -6.55 11.36
C ARG A 10 -28.40 -6.85 10.91
N ALA A 11 -27.55 -7.36 11.81
CA ALA A 11 -26.21 -7.84 11.48
C ALA A 11 -26.24 -9.00 10.48
N ALA A 12 -27.16 -9.97 10.66
CA ALA A 12 -27.35 -11.07 9.72
C ALA A 12 -27.83 -10.60 8.34
N ARG A 13 -28.75 -9.62 8.27
CA ARG A 13 -29.21 -9.03 7.00
C ARG A 13 -28.14 -8.16 6.33
N ALA A 14 -27.34 -7.41 7.09
CA ALA A 14 -26.23 -6.62 6.59
C ALA A 14 -25.12 -7.53 6.03
N ALA A 15 -24.77 -8.60 6.75
CA ALA A 15 -23.86 -9.65 6.27
C ALA A 15 -24.41 -10.30 5.00
N HIS A 16 -25.69 -10.66 4.96
CA HIS A 16 -26.33 -11.24 3.77
C HIS A 16 -26.35 -10.29 2.56
N ARG A 17 -26.43 -8.98 2.76
CA ARG A 17 -26.41 -7.98 1.68
C ARG A 17 -24.98 -7.65 1.22
N ALA A 18 -24.02 -7.58 2.14
CA ALA A 18 -22.59 -7.45 1.86
C ALA A 18 -22.02 -8.69 1.14
N VAL A 19 -22.65 -9.85 1.32
CA VAL A 19 -22.37 -11.09 0.57
C VAL A 19 -22.90 -11.04 -0.87
N ARG A 20 -23.88 -10.18 -1.23
CA ARG A 20 -24.45 -10.17 -2.59
C ARG A 20 -23.66 -9.36 -3.62
N THR A 21 -22.83 -8.41 -3.21
CA THR A 21 -22.03 -7.58 -4.12
C THR A 21 -20.56 -7.77 -3.81
N ASP A 22 -19.76 -8.17 -4.80
CA ASP A 22 -18.32 -8.30 -4.62
C ASP A 22 -17.68 -6.92 -4.41
N PHE A 23 -16.98 -6.76 -3.29
CA PHE A 23 -16.41 -5.50 -2.87
C PHE A 23 -15.30 -5.01 -3.81
N ALA A 24 -14.68 -5.91 -4.58
CA ALA A 24 -13.69 -5.52 -5.59
C ALA A 24 -14.28 -4.57 -6.66
N LEU A 25 -15.57 -4.71 -6.99
CA LEU A 25 -16.25 -3.81 -7.95
C LEU A 25 -16.41 -2.40 -7.38
N LEU A 26 -16.78 -2.30 -6.09
CA LEU A 26 -16.88 -1.00 -5.42
C LEU A 26 -15.52 -0.32 -5.32
N LEU A 27 -14.47 -1.08 -5.04
CA LEU A 27 -13.11 -0.57 -5.01
C LEU A 27 -12.63 -0.12 -6.40
N ALA A 28 -12.94 -0.88 -7.45
CA ALA A 28 -12.56 -0.53 -8.82
C ALA A 28 -13.26 0.74 -9.33
N VAL A 29 -14.53 0.95 -8.97
CA VAL A 29 -15.33 2.09 -9.47
C VAL A 29 -15.16 3.34 -8.60
N ARG A 30 -14.98 3.17 -7.28
CA ARG A 30 -14.98 4.30 -6.31
C ARG A 30 -13.69 4.44 -5.51
N GLY A 31 -12.71 3.58 -5.73
CA GLY A 31 -11.44 3.61 -4.99
C GLY A 31 -11.65 3.64 -3.48
N TYR A 32 -10.90 4.51 -2.81
CA TYR A 32 -10.98 4.69 -1.36
C TYR A 32 -12.35 5.16 -0.86
N GLU A 33 -13.13 5.87 -1.67
CA GLU A 33 -14.49 6.28 -1.27
C GLU A 33 -15.45 5.09 -1.15
N GLY A 34 -15.25 4.05 -1.96
CA GLY A 34 -15.98 2.79 -1.85
C GLY A 34 -15.73 2.10 -0.50
N MET A 35 -14.50 2.20 0.02
CA MET A 35 -14.13 1.72 1.35
C MET A 35 -14.74 2.56 2.46
N ALA A 36 -14.67 3.89 2.36
CA ALA A 36 -15.34 4.77 3.30
C ALA A 36 -16.87 4.52 3.33
N ALA A 37 -17.46 4.20 2.19
CA ALA A 37 -18.89 3.91 2.07
C ALA A 37 -19.33 2.65 2.82
N ALA A 38 -18.49 1.62 2.87
CA ALA A 38 -18.80 0.37 3.57
C ALA A 38 -19.06 0.61 5.07
N TRP A 39 -18.27 1.50 5.68
CA TRP A 39 -18.36 1.82 7.11
C TRP A 39 -19.57 2.66 7.49
N ARG A 40 -20.22 3.35 6.54
CA ARG A 40 -21.41 4.17 6.84
C ARG A 40 -22.60 3.35 7.32
N HIS A 41 -22.65 2.06 6.98
CA HIS A 41 -23.74 1.19 7.42
C HIS A 41 -23.63 0.78 8.88
N ASP A 42 -22.40 0.71 9.40
CA ASP A 42 -22.10 0.41 10.79
C ASP A 42 -20.84 1.18 11.24
N PRO A 43 -21.01 2.45 11.67
CA PRO A 43 -19.89 3.33 12.03
C PRO A 43 -19.12 2.91 13.28
N GLU A 44 -19.63 1.96 14.07
CA GLU A 44 -18.96 1.44 15.26
C GLU A 44 -18.26 0.09 14.98
N ALA A 45 -18.58 -0.57 13.87
CA ALA A 45 -17.96 -1.84 13.51
C ALA A 45 -16.45 -1.67 13.26
N THR A 46 -15.66 -2.59 13.80
CA THR A 46 -14.22 -2.71 13.56
C THR A 46 -13.88 -3.76 12.51
N ALA A 47 -14.85 -4.62 12.15
CA ALA A 47 -14.75 -5.59 11.08
C ALA A 47 -16.10 -5.76 10.36
N LEU A 48 -16.06 -5.92 9.04
CA LEU A 48 -17.24 -6.19 8.20
C LEU A 48 -17.00 -7.42 7.31
N PRO A 49 -17.88 -8.44 7.34
CA PRO A 49 -17.80 -9.55 6.41
C PRO A 49 -18.23 -9.12 5.00
N MET A 50 -17.54 -9.62 3.98
CA MET A 50 -17.82 -9.31 2.58
C MET A 50 -17.36 -10.42 1.63
N ARG A 51 -17.62 -10.23 0.33
CA ARG A 51 -16.93 -10.95 -0.73
C ARG A 51 -15.89 -10.05 -1.39
N PHE A 52 -14.71 -10.58 -1.67
CA PHE A 52 -13.66 -9.89 -2.40
C PHE A 52 -13.02 -10.84 -3.40
N LEU A 53 -13.04 -10.47 -4.69
CA LEU A 53 -12.52 -11.29 -5.79
C LEU A 53 -13.10 -12.72 -5.79
N GLY A 54 -14.40 -12.83 -5.52
CA GLY A 54 -15.15 -14.09 -5.53
C GLY A 54 -14.98 -14.95 -4.27
N LYS A 55 -14.24 -14.49 -3.26
CA LYS A 55 -13.99 -15.24 -2.02
C LYS A 55 -14.58 -14.54 -0.79
N PRO A 56 -14.98 -15.29 0.25
CA PRO A 56 -15.27 -14.69 1.55
C PRO A 56 -14.05 -13.90 2.06
N ALA A 57 -14.30 -12.71 2.57
CA ALA A 57 -13.29 -11.81 3.09
C ALA A 57 -13.84 -10.98 4.27
N ALA A 58 -12.95 -10.33 5.01
CA ALA A 58 -13.30 -9.38 6.04
C ALA A 58 -12.53 -8.08 5.82
N LEU A 59 -13.21 -6.94 5.86
CA LEU A 59 -12.57 -5.63 5.92
C LEU A 59 -12.45 -5.25 7.40
N VAL A 60 -11.24 -4.89 7.82
CA VAL A 60 -10.91 -4.53 9.21
C VAL A 60 -10.41 -3.09 9.29
N ARG A 61 -10.63 -2.42 10.42
CA ARG A 61 -10.09 -1.08 10.68
C ARG A 61 -9.79 -0.86 12.17
N GLY A 62 -9.18 0.29 12.44
CA GLY A 62 -8.82 0.70 13.80
C GLY A 62 -7.64 -0.09 14.35
N ALA A 63 -7.20 0.29 15.56
CA ALA A 63 -6.02 -0.29 16.18
C ALA A 63 -6.17 -1.80 16.43
N ASP A 64 -7.35 -2.26 16.87
CA ASP A 64 -7.62 -3.69 17.09
C ASP A 64 -7.63 -4.49 15.79
N GLY A 65 -8.28 -3.97 14.74
CA GLY A 65 -8.26 -4.61 13.42
C GLY A 65 -6.85 -4.74 12.86
N ALA A 66 -6.04 -3.68 13.01
CA ALA A 66 -4.64 -3.71 12.61
C ALA A 66 -3.82 -4.73 13.43
N ARG A 67 -3.96 -4.74 14.77
CA ARG A 67 -3.27 -5.71 15.64
C ARG A 67 -3.57 -7.15 15.23
N THR A 68 -4.85 -7.48 15.06
CA THR A 68 -5.29 -8.81 14.62
C THR A 68 -4.72 -9.16 13.24
N PHE A 69 -4.76 -8.22 12.29
CA PHE A 69 -4.20 -8.43 10.94
C PHE A 69 -2.68 -8.67 10.93
N TYR A 70 -1.94 -8.07 11.87
CA TYR A 70 -0.49 -8.24 12.00
C TYR A 70 -0.07 -9.47 12.83
N ASP A 71 -1.01 -10.19 13.45
CA ASP A 71 -0.71 -11.43 14.16
C ASP A 71 -0.37 -12.56 13.18
N THR A 72 0.92 -12.92 13.13
CA THR A 72 1.45 -13.95 12.23
C THR A 72 1.04 -15.38 12.60
N ASN A 73 0.40 -15.58 13.76
CA ASN A 73 -0.21 -16.87 14.12
C ASN A 73 -1.62 -17.02 13.54
N LEU A 74 -2.28 -15.89 13.25
CA LEU A 74 -3.64 -15.85 12.70
C LEU A 74 -3.66 -15.65 11.18
N PHE A 75 -2.68 -14.93 10.64
CA PHE A 75 -2.61 -14.57 9.22
C PHE A 75 -1.29 -14.97 8.57
N ALA A 76 -1.39 -15.53 7.36
CA ALA A 76 -0.28 -15.74 6.45
C ALA A 76 -0.39 -14.80 5.23
N ARG A 77 0.75 -14.34 4.72
CA ARG A 77 0.85 -13.43 3.57
C ARG A 77 1.13 -14.17 2.27
N THR A 78 1.71 -15.36 2.37
CA THR A 78 2.02 -16.22 1.23
C THR A 78 0.74 -16.50 0.43
N GLY A 79 0.72 -16.08 -0.82
CA GLY A 79 -0.43 -16.28 -1.73
C GLY A 79 -1.65 -15.40 -1.45
N ALA A 80 -1.57 -14.45 -0.50
CA ALA A 80 -2.69 -13.58 -0.15
C ALA A 80 -2.98 -12.53 -1.24
N VAL A 81 -1.94 -11.99 -1.88
CA VAL A 81 -2.07 -11.03 -2.98
C VAL A 81 -2.19 -11.78 -4.32
N PRO A 82 -3.24 -11.53 -5.13
CA PRO A 82 -3.38 -12.14 -6.45
C PRO A 82 -2.14 -11.91 -7.32
N ALA A 83 -1.70 -12.94 -8.06
CA ALA A 83 -0.45 -12.88 -8.83
C ALA A 83 -0.42 -11.76 -9.88
N ILE A 84 -1.57 -11.40 -10.46
CA ILE A 84 -1.69 -10.29 -11.42
C ILE A 84 -1.38 -8.92 -10.79
N ILE A 85 -1.59 -8.78 -9.47
CA ILE A 85 -1.26 -7.58 -8.69
C ILE A 85 0.17 -7.69 -8.16
N ALA A 86 0.53 -8.84 -7.59
CA ALA A 86 1.81 -9.02 -6.91
C ALA A 86 3.02 -8.95 -7.86
N ARG A 87 2.92 -9.52 -9.07
CA ARG A 87 4.04 -9.59 -10.02
C ARG A 87 4.53 -8.22 -10.50
N PRO A 88 3.67 -7.30 -11.00
CA PRO A 88 4.15 -5.99 -11.42
C PRO A 88 4.59 -5.10 -10.26
N LEU A 89 3.93 -5.18 -9.09
CA LEU A 89 4.21 -4.28 -7.96
C LEU A 89 5.40 -4.71 -7.11
N PHE A 90 5.60 -6.01 -6.93
CA PHE A 90 6.63 -6.53 -6.01
C PHE A 90 7.69 -7.37 -6.71
N GLY A 91 7.40 -7.91 -7.89
CA GLY A 91 8.22 -8.93 -8.52
C GLY A 91 8.00 -10.33 -7.93
N ARG A 92 8.56 -11.36 -8.58
CA ARG A 92 8.50 -12.74 -8.07
C ARG A 92 9.46 -12.91 -6.89
N GLY A 93 9.01 -13.60 -5.84
CA GLY A 93 9.85 -13.92 -4.67
C GLY A 93 10.17 -12.72 -3.77
N ALA A 94 9.36 -11.65 -3.88
CA ALA A 94 9.49 -10.47 -3.05
C ALA A 94 9.22 -10.78 -1.57
N VAL A 95 9.86 -10.01 -0.69
CA VAL A 95 9.67 -10.13 0.78
C VAL A 95 8.19 -10.04 1.20
N HIS A 96 7.37 -9.30 0.45
CA HIS A 96 5.93 -9.12 0.69
C HIS A 96 5.11 -10.41 0.69
N GLY A 97 5.60 -11.48 0.05
CA GLY A 97 4.90 -12.77 -0.05
C GLY A 97 5.52 -13.90 0.77
N LEU A 98 6.46 -13.59 1.68
CA LEU A 98 7.07 -14.57 2.58
C LEU A 98 6.41 -14.51 3.96
N ASP A 99 6.43 -15.63 4.68
CA ASP A 99 6.05 -15.75 6.09
C ASP A 99 7.17 -16.38 6.92
N GLY A 100 7.06 -16.32 8.26
CA GLY A 100 7.95 -17.02 9.19
C GLY A 100 9.43 -16.61 9.09
N ASP A 101 10.32 -17.59 9.27
CA ASP A 101 11.77 -17.37 9.22
C ASP A 101 12.29 -16.85 7.88
N PRO A 102 11.83 -17.36 6.71
CA PRO A 102 12.21 -16.79 5.42
C PRO A 102 11.89 -15.30 5.31
N HIS A 103 10.73 -14.87 5.81
CA HIS A 103 10.37 -13.45 5.86
C HIS A 103 11.29 -12.67 6.80
N ARG A 104 11.50 -13.15 8.04
CA ARG A 104 12.36 -12.47 9.02
C ARG A 104 13.78 -12.27 8.50
N PHE A 105 14.37 -13.32 7.93
CA PHE A 105 15.71 -13.28 7.36
C PHE A 105 15.79 -12.25 6.22
N ARG A 106 14.87 -12.29 5.26
CA ARG A 106 14.89 -11.33 4.15
C ARG A 106 14.62 -9.90 4.62
N LYS A 107 13.72 -9.71 5.58
CA LYS A 107 13.38 -8.39 6.13
C LYS A 107 14.54 -7.77 6.91
N ALA A 108 15.36 -8.57 7.59
CA ALA A 108 16.54 -8.08 8.31
C ALA A 108 17.51 -7.35 7.37
N VAL A 109 17.77 -7.89 6.18
CA VAL A 109 18.61 -7.22 5.15
C VAL A 109 18.08 -5.83 4.78
N PHE A 110 16.76 -5.67 4.62
CA PHE A 110 16.17 -4.35 4.36
C PHE A 110 16.38 -3.39 5.54
N LEU A 111 16.28 -3.87 6.78
CA LEU A 111 16.45 -3.03 7.97
C LEU A 111 17.91 -2.62 8.20
N GLU A 112 18.86 -3.48 7.85
CA GLU A 112 20.29 -3.15 7.88
C GLU A 112 20.61 -1.99 6.92
N VAL A 113 20.03 -2.01 5.72
CA VAL A 113 20.17 -0.95 4.72
C VAL A 113 19.40 0.32 5.11
N LEU A 114 18.21 0.20 5.69
CA LEU A 114 17.31 1.31 6.04
C LEU A 114 17.46 1.77 7.50
N ASN A 115 18.68 1.80 8.01
CA ASN A 115 18.98 2.36 9.32
C ASN A 115 18.89 3.91 9.31
N HIS A 116 18.87 4.53 10.50
CA HIS A 116 18.71 5.98 10.65
C HIS A 116 19.71 6.81 9.84
N SER A 117 21.01 6.46 9.87
CA SER A 117 22.03 7.17 9.11
C SER A 117 21.83 7.05 7.61
N SER A 118 21.44 5.88 7.13
CA SER A 118 21.20 5.61 5.71
C SER A 118 19.97 6.36 5.20
N VAL A 119 18.88 6.39 5.98
CA VAL A 119 17.68 7.18 5.66
C VAL A 119 17.99 8.68 5.64
N ALA A 120 18.81 9.17 6.57
CA ALA A 120 19.26 10.55 6.57
C ALA A 120 20.11 10.88 5.31
N ALA A 121 21.00 9.97 4.90
CA ALA A 121 21.78 10.14 3.67
C ALA A 121 20.89 10.17 2.43
N LEU A 122 19.91 9.25 2.31
CA LEU A 122 18.92 9.25 1.23
C LEU A 122 18.15 10.58 1.17
N ALA A 123 17.71 11.09 2.32
CA ALA A 123 17.01 12.36 2.41
C ALA A 123 17.89 13.54 1.94
N GLN A 124 19.16 13.58 2.34
CA GLN A 124 20.10 14.62 1.92
C GLN A 124 20.35 14.62 0.41
N VAL A 125 20.61 13.44 -0.15
CA VAL A 125 20.84 13.26 -1.60
C VAL A 125 19.59 13.65 -2.39
N THR A 126 18.42 13.18 -1.97
CA THR A 126 17.13 13.52 -2.58
C THR A 126 16.85 15.03 -2.51
N ALA A 127 17.13 15.68 -1.37
CA ALA A 127 16.99 17.14 -1.23
C ALA A 127 17.96 17.91 -2.13
N ALA A 128 19.16 17.37 -2.39
CA ALA A 128 20.09 17.95 -3.36
C ALA A 128 19.57 17.83 -4.80
N GLN A 129 18.98 16.70 -5.17
CA GLN A 129 18.34 16.51 -6.48
C GLN A 129 17.19 17.48 -6.69
N TRP A 130 16.32 17.63 -5.69
CA TRP A 130 15.24 18.62 -5.72
C TRP A 130 15.72 20.06 -5.92
N ARG A 131 16.76 20.47 -5.18
CA ARG A 131 17.34 21.81 -5.34
C ARG A 131 17.90 22.03 -6.75
N ARG A 132 18.54 21.01 -7.33
CA ARG A 132 19.02 21.06 -8.72
C ARG A 132 17.87 21.20 -9.71
N THR A 133 16.82 20.39 -9.56
CA THR A 133 15.62 20.46 -10.41
C THR A 133 15.03 21.87 -10.40
N VAL A 134 14.69 22.39 -9.22
CA VAL A 134 14.08 23.73 -9.09
C VAL A 134 15.00 24.85 -9.60
N SER A 135 16.32 24.72 -9.40
CA SER A 135 17.29 25.74 -9.84
C SER A 135 17.48 25.77 -11.36
N SER A 136 17.07 24.70 -12.07
CA SER A 136 17.12 24.64 -13.54
C SER A 136 15.91 25.30 -14.21
N TRP A 137 14.88 25.65 -13.45
CA TRP A 137 13.67 26.23 -13.99
C TRP A 137 13.89 27.69 -14.41
N GLU A 138 13.46 28.01 -15.62
CA GLU A 138 13.51 29.38 -16.14
C GLU A 138 12.38 30.23 -15.55
N ALA A 139 12.62 31.54 -15.39
CA ALA A 139 11.60 32.43 -14.84
C ALA A 139 10.35 32.46 -15.75
N GLY A 140 9.19 32.13 -15.18
CA GLY A 140 7.91 32.11 -15.90
C GLY A 140 7.59 30.80 -16.63
N SER A 141 8.46 29.78 -16.54
CA SER A 141 8.15 28.45 -17.03
C SER A 141 7.06 27.76 -16.20
N ARG A 142 6.40 26.76 -16.80
CA ARG A 142 5.43 25.90 -16.12
C ARG A 142 5.98 24.48 -16.08
N HIS A 143 5.91 23.88 -14.89
CA HIS A 143 6.36 22.52 -14.66
C HIS A 143 5.24 21.70 -14.01
N ASP A 144 5.15 20.43 -14.38
CA ASP A 144 4.30 19.48 -13.67
C ASP A 144 5.05 18.94 -12.45
N VAL A 145 4.64 19.40 -11.26
CA VAL A 145 5.30 19.04 -10.00
C VAL A 145 5.33 17.54 -9.77
N PHE A 146 4.33 16.79 -10.25
CA PHE A 146 4.32 15.34 -10.10
C PHE A 146 5.46 14.69 -10.89
N THR A 147 5.56 15.01 -12.19
CA THR A 147 6.63 14.50 -13.05
C THR A 147 8.01 14.89 -12.52
N GLU A 148 8.19 16.15 -12.11
CA GLU A 148 9.45 16.65 -11.56
C GLU A 148 9.81 15.95 -10.23
N ALA A 149 8.81 15.68 -9.39
CA ALA A 149 9.01 14.96 -8.14
C ALA A 149 9.46 13.53 -8.36
N VAL A 150 8.83 12.84 -9.30
CA VAL A 150 9.16 11.47 -9.67
C VAL A 150 10.62 11.39 -10.15
N ALA A 151 11.05 12.31 -11.02
CA ALA A 151 12.44 12.37 -11.47
C ALA A 151 13.43 12.68 -10.33
N ALA A 152 13.14 13.67 -9.48
CA ALA A 152 14.02 14.03 -8.36
C ALA A 152 14.16 12.88 -7.34
N LEU A 153 13.06 12.20 -7.01
CA LEU A 153 13.05 11.04 -6.11
C LEU A 153 13.81 9.86 -6.72
N GLY A 154 13.59 9.57 -8.01
CA GLY A 154 14.29 8.50 -8.71
C GLY A 154 15.81 8.73 -8.77
N ARG A 155 16.25 9.93 -9.18
CA ARG A 155 17.67 10.33 -9.14
C ARG A 155 18.27 10.17 -7.75
N GLY A 156 17.54 10.61 -6.72
CA GLY A 156 17.98 10.50 -5.33
C GLY A 156 18.15 9.04 -4.88
N ALA A 157 17.20 8.18 -5.24
CA ALA A 157 17.25 6.75 -4.94
C ALA A 157 18.38 6.02 -5.68
N PHE A 158 18.59 6.30 -6.97
CA PHE A 158 19.68 5.68 -7.73
C PHE A 158 21.05 6.08 -7.19
N GLU A 159 21.26 7.38 -6.93
CA GLU A 159 22.50 7.88 -6.35
C GLU A 159 22.76 7.28 -4.97
N TRP A 160 21.76 7.27 -4.08
CA TRP A 160 21.88 6.67 -2.75
C TRP A 160 22.15 5.16 -2.79
N SER A 161 21.52 4.44 -3.72
CA SER A 161 21.72 3.00 -3.88
C SER A 161 23.08 2.63 -4.50
N GLY A 162 23.85 3.60 -4.99
CA GLY A 162 25.08 3.37 -5.74
C GLY A 162 24.86 2.74 -7.11
N SER A 163 23.64 2.79 -7.64
CA SER A 163 23.31 2.21 -8.94
C SER A 163 23.88 3.06 -10.07
N ALA A 164 24.72 2.47 -10.92
CA ALA A 164 25.21 3.14 -12.12
C ALA A 164 24.08 3.17 -13.18
N VAL A 165 23.42 4.32 -13.31
CA VAL A 165 22.39 4.56 -14.32
C VAL A 165 22.79 5.77 -15.15
N ARG A 166 22.65 5.69 -16.47
CA ARG A 166 22.96 6.83 -17.36
C ARG A 166 21.94 7.94 -17.10
N PRO A 167 22.33 9.23 -17.15
CA PRO A 167 21.41 10.33 -16.86
C PRO A 167 20.08 10.27 -17.63
N ASP A 168 20.13 9.91 -18.92
CA ASP A 168 18.95 9.79 -19.77
C ASP A 168 18.03 8.62 -19.37
N ASP A 169 18.62 7.53 -18.84
CA ASP A 169 17.87 6.36 -18.37
C ASP A 169 17.23 6.62 -17.00
N VAL A 170 17.83 7.49 -16.18
CA VAL A 170 17.28 7.85 -14.86
C VAL A 170 15.93 8.53 -15.01
N ASP A 171 15.82 9.51 -15.90
CA ASP A 171 14.55 10.23 -16.09
C ASP A 171 13.52 9.32 -16.71
N ALA A 172 13.90 8.55 -17.75
CA ALA A 172 13.02 7.59 -18.41
C ALA A 172 12.46 6.55 -17.42
N TRP A 173 13.28 5.98 -16.54
CA TRP A 173 12.83 4.95 -15.58
C TRP A 173 12.15 5.52 -14.36
N SER A 174 12.33 6.80 -14.08
CA SER A 174 11.58 7.47 -13.02
C SER A 174 10.15 7.73 -13.50
N VAL A 175 9.98 8.29 -14.70
CA VAL A 175 8.67 8.75 -15.20
C VAL A 175 7.86 7.67 -15.93
N ALA A 176 8.49 6.61 -16.42
CA ALA A 176 7.80 5.48 -17.05
C ALA A 176 7.40 4.43 -15.99
N GLY A 177 6.32 4.73 -15.27
CA GLY A 177 5.62 3.82 -14.36
C GLY A 177 4.13 3.82 -14.62
#